data_AF-A8XTB3-F1
#
_entry.id   AF-A8XTB3-F1
#
_cell.length_a   1.000
_cell.length_b   1.000
_cell.length_c   1.000
_cell.angle_alpha   90.00
_cell.angle_beta   90.00
_cell.angle_gamma   90.00
#
_symmetry.space_group_name_H-M   'P 1'
#
loop_
_entity.id
_entity.type
_entity.pdbx_description
1 polymer ?
#
loop_
_entity_poly.entity_id
_entity_poly.type
_entity_poly.pdbx_seq_one_letter_code
_entity_poly.pdbx_strand_id
1 'polypeptide(L)'
;MKNKRISKFSQTLRISESQNLRISESPNLRISESQNLRISESQNLRISESQNLRISESQNLRISESPNLRISESQNLRIPESQNLRISESQNLRISESQDLRISESQNLRISKSQNFRISESQNLRISESQNLRISESQNFRISESQNLRISEFQNLRISESQNLRIPESQNLRISESQNLRISESQDLRISESQNLRISKSQNFRISESQNLRISESQNLRISESQNFRISESQNLRISEFKNLRISESQNLRIPESQNLRISESQNLRISESQDLRISESQNLRISKSQISESQNLRISEFQNLRISGSQNLRISESQNLRISEYQNFKISESQNLRISESQNLRISESQNLRISESQNLRISESQNFRISESQNLQISEFQNLRISESPNLRISESQNLQISEFQNLRISESPNLRISESQNLRISEFQNLRISGFQNLRISEFQNLRISGFQNLRISEFQNLRISEYQNFKISESQNLRISESQNLRISESQNLRISESQNLRISEFQNLRISESQNLRILEFQIEKPKKT
;
A
#
# COMPACT_ATOMS: atom_id res chain seq x y z
N MET A 1 19.52 53.41 60.55
CA MET A 1 18.04 53.36 60.48
C MET A 1 17.49 54.60 59.79
N LYS A 2 17.15 54.56 58.49
CA LYS A 2 16.34 55.63 57.88
C LYS A 2 15.31 55.01 56.94
N ASN A 3 14.17 54.60 57.49
CA ASN A 3 12.96 54.39 56.69
C ASN A 3 12.60 55.75 56.06
N LYS A 4 12.77 55.89 54.75
CA LYS A 4 12.50 57.16 54.05
C LYS A 4 11.20 57.00 53.25
N ARG A 5 10.20 57.84 53.57
CA ARG A 5 8.93 57.92 52.84
C ARG A 5 8.89 59.25 52.10
N ILE A 6 8.64 59.20 50.79
CA ILE A 6 8.62 60.37 49.91
C ILE A 6 7.26 60.36 49.20
N SER A 7 6.46 61.40 49.39
CA SER A 7 5.09 61.48 48.88
C SER A 7 5.01 61.98 47.44
N LYS A 8 5.65 63.10 47.10
CA LYS A 8 5.59 63.68 45.74
C LYS A 8 6.77 64.61 45.49
N PHE A 9 7.34 64.57 44.28
CA PHE A 9 8.36 65.51 43.81
C PHE A 9 8.12 65.88 42.35
N SER A 10 8.40 67.13 41.98
CA SER A 10 8.20 67.67 40.62
C SER A 10 9.44 67.58 39.72
N GLN A 11 10.59 67.11 40.24
CA GLN A 11 11.87 67.07 39.54
C GLN A 11 12.53 65.68 39.60
N THR A 12 13.76 65.58 39.06
CA THR A 12 14.57 64.35 39.11
C THR A 12 15.06 64.08 40.53
N LEU A 13 14.66 62.96 41.10
CA LEU A 13 15.14 62.50 42.41
C LEU A 13 16.29 61.51 42.22
N ARG A 14 17.44 61.78 42.87
CA ARG A 14 18.60 60.89 42.91
C ARG A 14 18.84 60.40 44.33
N ILE A 15 18.97 59.09 44.49
CA ILE A 15 19.26 58.44 45.79
C ILE A 15 20.45 57.52 45.57
N SER A 16 21.53 57.73 46.33
CA SER A 16 22.71 56.86 46.30
C SER A 16 22.38 55.53 46.98
N GLU A 17 21.98 55.56 48.24
CA GLU A 17 21.79 54.35 49.05
C GLU A 17 20.60 54.48 50.02
N SER A 18 19.86 53.40 50.23
CA SER A 18 18.79 53.35 51.24
C SER A 18 18.43 51.92 51.66
N GLN A 19 18.27 51.67 52.96
CA GLN A 19 17.77 50.37 53.43
C GLN A 19 16.28 50.16 53.09
N ASN A 20 15.42 51.13 53.41
CA ASN A 20 13.97 51.00 53.21
C ASN A 20 13.41 52.30 52.64
N LEU A 21 12.94 52.25 51.40
CA LEU A 21 12.46 53.42 50.67
C LEU A 21 11.04 53.19 50.15
N ARG A 22 10.15 54.14 50.45
CA ARG A 22 8.79 54.18 49.89
C ARG A 22 8.59 55.50 49.15
N ILE A 23 8.27 55.43 47.87
CA ILE A 23 7.99 56.58 47.03
C ILE A 23 6.58 56.44 46.49
N SER A 24 5.73 57.45 46.70
CA SER A 24 4.38 57.43 46.15
C SER A 24 4.39 57.87 44.69
N GLU A 25 4.95 59.03 44.35
CA GLU A 25 4.93 59.52 42.96
C GLU A 25 6.23 60.24 42.60
N SER A 26 6.79 59.95 41.42
CA SER A 26 7.95 60.68 40.89
C SER A 26 8.00 60.68 39.35
N PRO A 27 8.27 61.81 38.69
CA PRO A 27 8.44 61.82 37.23
C PRO A 27 9.76 61.19 36.79
N ASN A 28 10.87 61.42 37.51
CA ASN A 28 12.18 60.91 37.15
C ASN A 28 12.94 60.47 38.39
N LEU A 29 13.24 59.18 38.51
CA LEU A 29 13.87 58.60 39.68
C LEU A 29 15.11 57.78 39.30
N ARG A 30 16.23 58.08 39.94
CA ARG A 30 17.48 57.32 39.84
C ARG A 30 17.91 56.84 41.22
N ILE A 31 18.02 55.53 41.40
CA ILE A 31 18.45 54.90 42.64
C ILE A 31 19.68 54.04 42.33
N SER A 32 20.76 54.24 43.06
CA SER A 32 21.95 53.40 42.89
C SER A 32 21.75 52.07 43.61
N GLU A 33 21.45 52.11 44.91
CA GLU A 33 21.29 50.89 45.71
C GLU A 33 20.13 51.00 46.72
N SER A 34 19.37 49.91 46.89
CA SER A 34 18.42 49.79 47.99
C SER A 34 18.08 48.36 48.41
N GLN A 35 18.00 48.08 49.71
CA GLN A 35 17.56 46.76 50.21
C GLN A 35 16.06 46.51 49.93
N ASN A 36 15.16 47.40 50.37
CA ASN A 36 13.73 47.29 50.12
C ASN A 36 13.15 48.57 49.52
N LEU A 37 12.65 48.46 48.30
CA LEU A 37 12.10 49.59 47.55
C LEU A 37 10.64 49.33 47.17
N ARG A 38 9.77 50.28 47.52
CA ARG A 38 8.37 50.32 47.06
C ARG A 38 8.08 51.63 46.36
N ILE A 39 7.59 51.56 45.13
CA ILE A 39 7.23 52.72 44.31
C ILE A 39 5.79 52.52 43.85
N SER A 40 4.91 53.49 44.13
CA SER A 40 3.55 53.43 43.62
C SER A 40 3.53 53.83 42.14
N GLU A 41 4.03 55.01 41.79
CA GLU A 41 3.97 55.50 40.41
C GLU A 41 5.27 56.21 39.98
N SER A 42 5.75 55.92 38.77
CA SER A 42 6.88 56.64 38.18
C SER A 42 6.88 56.68 36.66
N GLN A 43 7.13 57.85 36.07
CA GLN A 43 7.28 57.98 34.61
C GLN A 43 8.59 57.36 34.12
N ASN A 44 9.75 57.77 34.66
CA ASN A 44 11.05 57.19 34.31
C ASN A 44 11.83 56.74 35.54
N LEU A 45 12.08 55.44 35.63
CA LEU A 45 12.75 54.81 36.77
C LEU A 45 14.01 54.08 36.32
N ARG A 46 15.15 54.44 36.93
CA ARG A 46 16.42 53.73 36.80
C ARG A 46 16.91 53.26 38.17
N ILE A 47 17.10 51.97 38.33
CA ILE A 47 17.60 51.34 39.54
C ILE A 47 18.83 50.52 39.17
N SER A 48 19.96 50.75 39.83
CA SER A 48 21.14 49.94 39.58
C SER A 48 20.97 48.60 40.30
N GLU A 49 20.78 48.63 41.63
CA GLU A 49 20.61 47.42 42.42
C GLU A 49 19.47 47.54 43.44
N SER A 50 18.66 46.48 43.58
CA SER A 50 17.76 46.35 44.73
C SER A 50 17.43 44.91 45.11
N GLN A 51 17.58 44.55 46.39
CA GLN A 51 17.30 43.20 46.87
C GLN A 51 15.81 42.82 46.72
N ASN A 52 14.90 43.70 47.17
CA ASN A 52 13.46 43.53 47.03
C ASN A 52 12.79 44.79 46.45
N LEU A 53 12.28 44.67 45.23
CA LEU A 53 11.63 45.76 44.53
C LEU A 53 10.14 45.47 44.27
N ARG A 54 9.28 46.42 44.64
CA ARG A 54 7.86 46.43 44.29
C ARG A 54 7.49 47.74 43.61
N ILE A 55 6.93 47.65 42.42
CA ILE A 55 6.48 48.79 41.62
C ILE A 55 5.02 48.55 41.25
N SER A 56 4.12 49.49 41.57
CA SER A 56 2.74 49.38 41.10
C SER A 56 2.67 49.78 39.63
N GLU A 57 3.11 50.97 39.26
CA GLU A 57 3.03 51.45 37.88
C GLU A 57 4.30 52.17 37.43
N SER A 58 4.77 51.89 36.20
CA SER A 58 5.81 52.69 35.58
C SER A 58 5.79 52.72 34.05
N GLN A 59 5.97 53.90 33.46
CA GLN A 59 6.06 54.03 32.00
C GLN A 59 7.39 53.48 31.46
N ASN A 60 8.54 53.94 31.97
CA ASN A 60 9.85 53.45 31.55
C ASN A 60 10.68 52.98 32.74
N LEU A 61 10.96 51.68 32.79
CA LEU A 61 11.65 51.04 33.90
C LEU A 61 12.91 50.32 33.43
N ARG A 62 14.05 50.71 34.00
CA ARG A 62 15.33 50.02 33.85
C ARG A 62 15.85 49.63 35.22
N ILE A 63 16.05 48.33 35.43
CA ILE A 63 16.60 47.76 36.66
C ILE A 63 17.80 46.96 36.23
N SER A 64 18.99 47.21 36.78
CA SER A 64 20.18 46.45 36.36
C SER A 64 20.22 45.09 37.05
N GLU A 65 19.99 45.05 38.36
CA GLU A 65 19.96 43.82 39.13
C GLU A 65 18.89 43.86 40.24
N SER A 66 18.11 42.79 40.35
CA SER A 66 17.24 42.57 41.51
C SER A 66 16.90 41.09 41.69
N PRO A 67 17.25 40.48 42.85
CA PRO A 67 16.86 39.12 43.18
C PRO A 67 15.34 38.93 43.22
N ASN A 68 14.58 39.86 43.82
CA ASN A 68 13.13 39.74 43.95
C ASN A 68 12.40 40.98 43.43
N LEU A 69 11.73 40.82 42.28
CA LEU A 69 11.07 41.91 41.59
C LEU A 69 9.59 41.60 41.37
N ARG A 70 8.72 42.52 41.80
CA ARG A 70 7.28 42.51 41.53
C ARG A 70 6.84 43.82 40.89
N ILE A 71 6.23 43.73 39.72
CA ILE A 71 5.72 44.88 38.97
C ILE A 71 4.26 44.59 38.64
N SER A 72 3.34 45.50 38.99
CA SER A 72 1.95 45.33 38.54
C SER A 72 1.86 45.71 37.06
N GLU A 73 2.22 46.94 36.71
CA GLU A 73 2.06 47.45 35.34
C GLU A 73 3.30 48.20 34.85
N SER A 74 3.70 47.96 33.61
CA SER A 74 4.71 48.79 32.96
C SER A 74 4.60 48.88 31.43
N GLN A 75 4.85 50.05 30.86
CA GLN A 75 4.89 50.19 29.39
C GLN A 75 6.18 49.62 28.80
N ASN A 76 7.34 50.07 29.29
CA ASN A 76 8.65 49.64 28.80
C ASN A 76 9.54 49.19 29.96
N LEU A 77 9.87 47.89 29.98
CA LEU A 77 10.64 47.26 31.03
C LEU A 77 11.90 46.58 30.47
N ARG A 78 13.05 46.94 31.04
CA ARG A 78 14.34 46.28 30.75
C ARG A 78 15.01 45.81 32.03
N ILE A 79 15.28 44.52 32.09
CA ILE A 79 15.90 43.83 33.22
C ILE A 79 17.04 42.95 32.67
N PRO A 80 18.31 43.31 32.87
CA PRO A 80 19.44 42.44 32.57
C PRO A 80 19.34 41.14 33.37
N GLU A 81 19.20 41.23 34.69
CA GLU A 81 19.26 40.04 35.56
C GLU A 81 18.26 40.08 36.72
N SER A 82 17.63 38.93 37.00
CA SER A 82 16.78 38.74 38.17
C SER A 82 16.63 37.27 38.56
N GLN A 83 16.52 36.96 39.85
CA GLN A 83 16.22 35.58 40.27
C GLN A 83 14.73 35.28 40.20
N ASN A 84 13.90 36.09 40.84
CA ASN A 84 12.44 35.91 40.96
C ASN A 84 11.72 37.15 40.42
N LEU A 85 11.11 37.02 39.24
CA LEU A 85 10.39 38.11 38.59
C LEU A 85 8.92 37.78 38.42
N ARG A 86 8.05 38.67 38.94
CA ARG A 86 6.61 38.63 38.72
C ARG A 86 6.13 39.93 38.11
N ILE A 87 5.46 39.84 36.97
CA ILE A 87 4.88 40.97 36.25
C ILE A 87 3.41 40.64 35.99
N SER A 88 2.48 41.52 36.38
CA SER A 88 1.08 41.32 36.00
C SER A 88 0.92 41.69 34.53
N GLU A 89 1.24 42.92 34.15
CA GLU A 89 1.02 43.44 32.79
C GLU A 89 2.22 44.22 32.27
N SER A 90 2.55 44.03 30.99
CA SER A 90 3.52 44.88 30.32
C SER A 90 3.32 45.01 28.81
N GLN A 91 3.55 46.19 28.24
CA GLN A 91 3.54 46.33 26.77
C GLN A 91 4.85 45.79 26.15
N ASN A 92 6.01 46.28 26.58
CA ASN A 92 7.30 45.90 26.02
C ASN A 92 8.27 45.46 27.12
N LEU A 93 8.59 44.17 27.15
CA LEU A 93 9.48 43.59 28.13
C LEU A 93 10.71 42.96 27.48
N ARG A 94 11.89 43.32 28.01
CA ARG A 94 13.18 42.72 27.65
C ARG A 94 13.88 42.22 28.90
N ILE A 95 14.12 40.91 28.95
CA ILE A 95 14.86 40.24 30.01
C ILE A 95 16.09 39.59 29.40
N SER A 96 17.28 39.80 29.97
CA SER A 96 18.46 39.06 29.51
C SER A 96 18.49 37.70 30.18
N GLU A 97 18.49 37.66 31.51
CA GLU A 97 18.54 36.41 32.27
C GLU A 97 17.56 36.40 33.44
N SER A 98 16.90 35.26 33.66
CA SER A 98 16.07 35.04 34.85
C SER A 98 15.99 33.57 35.26
N GLN A 99 15.99 33.29 36.58
CA GLN A 99 15.77 31.92 37.06
C GLN A 99 14.28 31.56 37.04
N ASP A 100 13.45 32.31 37.77
CA ASP A 100 12.02 32.09 37.91
C ASP A 100 11.23 33.32 37.45
N LEU A 101 10.53 33.17 36.33
CA LEU A 101 9.75 34.23 35.72
C LEU A 101 8.26 33.86 35.69
N ARG A 102 7.41 34.82 36.07
CA ARG A 102 5.95 34.72 35.92
C ARG A 102 5.39 36.01 35.34
N ILE A 103 4.66 35.88 34.25
CA ILE A 103 4.00 37.00 33.58
C ILE A 103 2.56 36.63 33.36
N SER A 104 1.62 37.49 33.78
CA SER A 104 0.22 37.27 33.42
C SER A 104 0.02 37.66 31.96
N GLU A 105 0.30 38.91 31.59
CA GLU A 105 0.04 39.42 30.24
C GLU A 105 1.20 40.25 29.70
N SER A 106 1.50 40.07 28.41
CA SER A 106 2.44 40.94 27.70
C SER A 106 2.19 41.06 26.21
N GLN A 107 2.25 42.28 25.66
CA GLN A 107 2.17 42.45 24.20
C GLN A 107 3.45 41.98 23.49
N ASN A 108 4.63 42.46 23.92
CA ASN A 108 5.91 42.13 23.31
C ASN A 108 6.93 41.70 24.35
N LEU A 109 7.26 40.41 24.35
CA LEU A 109 8.24 39.84 25.26
C LEU A 109 9.46 39.30 24.53
N ARG A 110 10.65 39.71 24.99
CA ARG A 110 11.94 39.13 24.61
C ARG A 110 12.72 38.66 25.83
N ILE A 111 13.12 37.40 25.83
CA ILE A 111 13.95 36.79 26.87
C ILE A 111 15.16 36.15 26.20
N SER A 112 16.36 36.42 26.72
CA SER A 112 17.56 35.74 26.21
C SER A 112 17.65 34.35 26.83
N LYS A 113 17.71 34.24 28.16
CA LYS A 113 17.81 32.98 28.87
C LYS A 113 16.86 32.91 30.06
N SER A 114 16.24 31.75 30.29
CA SER A 114 15.51 31.49 31.53
C SER A 114 15.54 30.02 31.97
N GLN A 115 15.42 29.76 33.29
CA GLN A 115 15.27 28.39 33.78
C GLN A 115 13.80 27.96 33.81
N ASN A 116 12.96 28.58 34.64
CA ASN A 116 11.54 28.27 34.75
C ASN A 116 10.69 29.48 34.38
N PHE A 117 9.79 29.28 33.43
CA PHE A 117 8.97 30.37 32.96
C PHE A 117 7.51 29.98 32.78
N ARG A 118 6.62 30.85 33.29
CA ARG A 118 5.17 30.76 33.10
C ARG A 118 4.64 32.07 32.53
N ILE A 119 3.93 31.97 31.42
CA ILE A 119 3.16 33.07 30.82
C ILE A 119 1.71 32.62 30.73
N SER A 120 0.78 33.47 31.16
CA SER A 120 -0.63 33.23 30.84
C SER A 120 -0.90 33.64 29.39
N GLU A 121 -0.67 34.89 29.03
CA GLU A 121 -0.97 35.40 27.69
C GLU A 121 0.15 36.28 27.12
N SER A 122 0.43 36.13 25.81
CA SER A 122 1.27 37.10 25.10
C SER A 122 0.97 37.20 23.60
N GLN A 123 0.96 38.42 23.05
CA GLN A 123 0.82 38.60 21.59
C GLN A 123 2.08 38.16 20.85
N ASN A 124 3.25 38.67 21.23
CA ASN A 124 4.53 38.38 20.57
C ASN A 124 5.59 37.96 21.58
N LEU A 125 5.96 36.68 21.55
CA LEU A 125 6.96 36.10 22.42
C LEU A 125 8.20 35.65 21.65
N ARG A 126 9.38 36.06 22.12
CA ARG A 126 10.67 35.55 21.64
C ARG A 126 11.55 35.13 22.81
N ILE A 127 12.00 33.88 22.79
CA ILE A 127 12.89 33.31 23.79
C ILE A 127 14.09 32.71 23.07
N SER A 128 15.31 32.97 23.54
CA SER A 128 16.47 32.31 22.93
C SER A 128 16.64 30.92 23.54
N GLU A 129 16.72 30.81 24.85
CA GLU A 129 16.94 29.56 25.56
C GLU A 129 16.04 29.43 26.80
N SER A 130 15.43 28.26 27.02
CA SER A 130 14.70 27.98 28.26
C SER A 130 14.70 26.52 28.69
N GLN A 131 14.93 26.23 29.98
CA GLN A 131 14.81 24.84 30.47
C GLN A 131 13.36 24.39 30.56
N ASN A 132 12.49 25.12 31.28
CA ASN A 132 11.10 24.76 31.51
C ASN A 132 10.17 25.93 31.18
N LEU A 133 9.40 25.78 30.12
CA LEU A 133 8.51 26.82 29.65
C LEU A 133 7.06 26.33 29.62
N ARG A 134 6.17 27.11 30.25
CA ARG A 134 4.72 26.94 30.18
C ARG A 134 4.07 28.22 29.68
N ILE A 135 3.30 28.11 28.61
CA ILE A 135 2.54 29.21 28.03
C ILE A 135 1.09 28.74 27.91
N SER A 136 0.13 29.50 28.43
CA SER A 136 -1.28 29.18 28.19
C SER A 136 -1.66 29.60 26.77
N GLU A 137 -1.47 30.86 26.42
CA GLU A 137 -1.89 31.40 25.12
C GLU A 137 -0.84 32.34 24.51
N SER A 138 -0.62 32.22 23.19
CA SER A 138 0.13 33.24 22.45
C SER A 138 -0.23 33.32 20.97
N GLN A 139 -0.30 34.53 20.41
CA GLN A 139 -0.50 34.67 18.95
C GLN A 139 0.76 34.26 18.18
N ASN A 140 1.91 34.86 18.49
CA ASN A 140 3.18 34.59 17.81
C ASN A 140 4.27 34.23 18.80
N PHE A 141 4.72 32.98 18.77
CA PHE A 141 5.81 32.52 19.62
C PHE A 141 7.00 31.99 18.80
N ARG A 142 8.20 32.47 19.14
CA ARG A 142 9.48 31.92 18.66
C ARG A 142 10.37 31.52 19.82
N ILE A 143 10.91 30.31 19.76
CA ILE A 143 11.96 29.84 20.66
C ILE A 143 13.08 29.16 19.89
N SER A 144 14.32 29.46 20.27
CA SER A 144 15.47 28.80 19.64
C SER A 144 15.66 27.43 20.29
N GLU A 145 15.85 27.37 21.60
CA GLU A 145 16.13 26.12 22.31
C GLU A 145 15.25 25.95 23.56
N SER A 146 14.72 24.75 23.75
CA SER A 146 14.07 24.39 25.01
C SER A 146 14.22 22.92 25.42
N GLN A 147 14.36 22.66 26.72
CA GLN A 147 14.28 21.28 27.22
C GLN A 147 12.83 20.82 27.35
N ASN A 148 11.98 21.54 28.09
CA ASN A 148 10.59 21.15 28.32
C ASN A 148 9.65 22.30 28.00
N LEU A 149 8.88 22.13 26.92
CA LEU A 149 7.94 23.12 26.45
C LEU A 149 6.51 22.57 26.51
N ARG A 150 5.64 23.28 27.23
CA ARG A 150 4.19 23.05 27.24
C ARG A 150 3.49 24.34 26.84
N ILE A 151 2.72 24.26 25.77
CA ILE A 151 1.94 25.40 25.27
C ILE A 151 0.53 24.91 25.07
N SER A 152 -0.49 25.60 25.59
CA SER A 152 -1.88 25.17 25.39
C SER A 152 -2.39 25.57 24.01
N GLU A 153 -2.31 26.87 23.67
CA GLU A 153 -2.90 27.41 22.42
C GLU A 153 -1.99 28.46 21.76
N PHE A 154 -1.93 28.43 20.42
CA PHE A 154 -1.27 29.46 19.62
C PHE A 154 -1.71 29.53 18.17
N GLN A 155 -1.52 30.70 17.55
CA GLN A 155 -1.72 30.88 16.11
C GLN A 155 -0.46 30.53 15.31
N ASN A 156 0.71 31.05 15.69
CA ASN A 156 1.98 30.83 14.99
C ASN A 156 3.10 30.48 15.97
N LEU A 157 3.62 29.26 15.87
CA LEU A 157 4.76 28.81 16.66
C LEU A 157 5.92 28.40 15.76
N ARG A 158 7.12 28.90 16.09
CA ARG A 158 8.38 28.43 15.54
C ARG A 158 9.33 27.99 16.65
N ILE A 159 9.82 26.77 16.54
CA ILE A 159 10.79 26.18 17.45
C ILE A 159 11.98 25.74 16.60
N SER A 160 13.20 26.15 16.96
CA SER A 160 14.38 25.57 16.32
C SER A 160 14.61 24.18 16.91
N GLU A 161 14.81 24.06 18.22
CA GLU A 161 15.14 22.79 18.88
C GLU A 161 14.33 22.60 20.17
N SER A 162 13.88 21.37 20.40
CA SER A 162 13.24 20.99 21.67
C SER A 162 13.47 19.53 22.08
N GLN A 163 13.69 19.29 23.38
CA GLN A 163 13.79 17.91 23.89
C GLN A 163 12.39 17.28 24.06
N ASN A 164 11.51 17.94 24.83
CA ASN A 164 10.14 17.51 25.06
C ASN A 164 9.14 18.63 24.78
N LEU A 165 8.25 18.39 23.83
CA LEU A 165 7.21 19.34 23.46
C LEU A 165 5.82 18.71 23.55
N ARG A 166 4.92 19.41 24.22
CA ARG A 166 3.49 19.06 24.28
C ARG A 166 2.63 20.24 23.89
N ILE A 167 1.80 20.02 22.86
CA ILE A 167 0.89 21.01 22.29
C ILE A 167 -0.50 20.37 22.17
N PRO A 168 -1.48 20.80 22.96
CA PRO A 168 -2.87 20.43 22.77
C PRO A 168 -3.40 20.94 21.42
N GLU A 169 -3.28 22.24 21.14
CA GLU A 169 -3.89 22.83 19.94
C GLU A 169 -2.97 23.85 19.25
N SER A 170 -3.05 23.88 17.92
CA SER A 170 -2.24 24.77 17.11
C SER A 170 -2.84 25.07 15.74
N GLN A 171 -2.68 26.30 15.26
CA GLN A 171 -2.95 26.62 13.86
C GLN A 171 -1.70 26.36 12.99
N ASN A 172 -0.64 27.15 13.14
CA ASN A 172 0.58 27.03 12.36
C ASN A 172 1.78 26.67 13.24
N LEU A 173 2.30 25.46 13.08
CA LEU A 173 3.45 24.96 13.83
C LEU A 173 4.61 24.62 12.91
N ARG A 174 5.78 25.22 13.18
CA ARG A 174 7.05 24.86 12.55
C ARG A 174 8.08 24.47 13.60
N ILE A 175 8.66 23.29 13.43
CA ILE A 175 9.69 22.74 14.30
C ILE A 175 10.85 22.30 13.42
N SER A 176 12.07 22.73 13.73
CA SER A 176 13.24 22.21 13.02
C SER A 176 13.57 20.84 13.57
N GLU A 177 13.84 20.73 14.87
CA GLU A 177 14.22 19.47 15.51
C GLU A 177 13.49 19.23 16.83
N SER A 178 13.09 17.97 17.07
CA SER A 178 12.55 17.56 18.36
C SER A 178 12.79 16.09 18.72
N GLN A 179 13.19 15.79 19.95
CA GLN A 179 13.27 14.40 20.39
C GLN A 179 11.89 13.78 20.65
N ASN A 180 11.06 14.39 21.51
CA ASN A 180 9.75 13.87 21.87
C ASN A 180 8.66 14.93 21.68
N LEU A 181 7.78 14.68 20.71
CA LEU A 181 6.72 15.58 20.35
C LEU A 181 5.35 14.92 20.46
N ARG A 182 4.46 15.57 21.20
CA ARG A 182 3.04 15.20 21.30
C ARG A 182 2.16 16.37 20.93
N ILE A 183 1.36 16.17 19.88
CA ILE A 183 0.40 17.15 19.38
C ILE A 183 -0.98 16.50 19.43
N SER A 184 -1.96 17.12 20.09
CA SER A 184 -3.33 16.61 19.99
C SER A 184 -3.95 17.05 18.67
N GLU A 185 -3.98 18.35 18.38
CA GLU A 185 -4.62 18.89 17.18
C GLU A 185 -3.76 19.98 16.51
N SER A 186 -3.73 19.95 15.17
CA SER A 186 -3.04 20.96 14.36
C SER A 186 -3.69 21.18 13.01
N GLN A 187 -3.72 22.43 12.54
CA GLN A 187 -4.15 22.76 11.18
C GLN A 187 -3.00 22.56 10.18
N ASP A 188 -1.91 23.30 10.36
CA ASP A 188 -0.72 23.28 9.51
C ASP A 188 0.54 22.96 10.32
N LEU A 189 1.07 21.75 10.13
CA LEU A 189 2.24 21.26 10.84
C LEU A 189 3.40 20.97 9.88
N ARG A 190 4.56 21.58 10.16
CA ARG A 190 5.83 21.30 9.46
C ARG A 190 6.92 20.97 10.46
N ILE A 191 7.54 19.81 10.28
CA ILE A 191 8.64 19.33 11.11
C ILE A 191 9.79 18.95 10.19
N SER A 192 11.01 19.40 10.45
CA SER A 192 12.15 18.90 9.68
C SER A 192 12.50 17.50 10.20
N GLU A 193 12.81 17.37 11.48
CA GLU A 193 13.28 16.12 12.07
C GLU A 193 12.62 15.83 13.43
N SER A 194 12.29 14.56 13.68
CA SER A 194 11.89 14.13 15.02
C SER A 194 12.17 12.66 15.32
N GLN A 195 12.67 12.36 16.53
CA GLN A 195 12.85 10.97 16.96
C GLN A 195 11.50 10.29 17.25
N ASN A 196 10.67 10.88 18.11
CA ASN A 196 9.38 10.32 18.51
C ASN A 196 8.26 11.35 18.36
N LEU A 197 7.39 11.13 17.38
CA LEU A 197 6.26 12.00 17.08
C LEU A 197 4.94 11.27 17.24
N ARG A 198 4.05 11.85 18.06
CA ARG A 198 2.65 11.44 18.18
C ARG A 198 1.73 12.60 17.87
N ILE A 199 0.83 12.41 16.90
CA ILE A 199 -0.19 13.37 16.50
C ILE A 199 -1.55 12.68 16.62
N SER A 200 -2.51 13.26 17.34
CA SER A 200 -3.86 12.71 17.31
C SER A 200 -4.57 13.10 16.02
N LYS A 201 -4.62 14.40 15.69
CA LYS A 201 -5.28 14.92 14.49
C LYS A 201 -4.46 16.00 13.79
N SER A 202 -4.48 15.97 12.46
CA SER A 202 -3.88 17.04 11.64
C SER A 202 -4.63 17.26 10.33
N GLN A 203 -4.79 18.51 9.88
CA GLN A 203 -5.28 18.75 8.51
C GLN A 203 -4.14 18.62 7.50
N ASN A 204 -3.09 19.41 7.62
CA ASN A 204 -1.93 19.38 6.74
C ASN A 204 -0.66 19.11 7.53
N PHE A 205 -0.07 17.93 7.33
CA PHE A 205 1.17 17.55 7.97
C PHE A 205 2.28 17.30 6.96
N ARG A 206 3.44 17.91 7.21
CA ARG A 206 4.69 17.62 6.51
C ARG A 206 5.80 17.31 7.49
N ILE A 207 6.50 16.21 7.25
CA ILE A 207 7.74 15.87 7.94
C ILE A 207 8.81 15.40 6.97
N SER A 208 10.04 15.88 7.17
CA SER A 208 11.16 15.43 6.35
C SER A 208 11.64 14.08 6.87
N GLU A 209 12.00 13.97 8.15
CA GLU A 209 12.54 12.75 8.72
C GLU A 209 11.92 12.42 10.09
N SER A 210 11.62 11.13 10.33
CA SER A 210 11.30 10.66 11.67
C SER A 210 11.67 9.21 11.94
N GLN A 211 12.21 8.91 13.13
CA GLN A 211 12.43 7.53 13.54
C GLN A 211 11.11 6.81 13.87
N ASN A 212 10.26 7.40 14.71
CA ASN A 212 8.98 6.82 15.11
C ASN A 212 7.85 7.83 15.00
N LEU A 213 6.97 7.58 14.03
CA LEU A 213 5.80 8.40 13.77
C LEU A 213 4.51 7.63 14.05
N ARG A 214 3.62 8.23 14.86
CA ARG A 214 2.25 7.73 15.07
C ARG A 214 1.25 8.84 14.87
N ILE A 215 0.27 8.59 14.01
CA ILE A 215 -0.79 9.54 13.69
C ILE A 215 -2.14 8.83 13.79
N SER A 216 -3.11 9.36 14.54
CA SER A 216 -4.43 8.74 14.53
C SER A 216 -5.18 9.13 13.27
N GLU A 217 -5.30 10.43 12.98
CA GLU A 217 -6.08 10.94 11.85
C GLU A 217 -5.35 12.05 11.09
N SER A 218 -5.40 12.01 9.77
CA SER A 218 -4.95 13.14 8.93
C SER A 218 -5.72 13.30 7.63
N GLN A 219 -5.90 14.55 7.18
CA GLN A 219 -6.41 14.82 5.84
C GLN A 219 -5.30 14.75 4.78
N ASN A 220 -4.21 15.50 4.96
CA ASN A 220 -3.12 15.58 4.00
C ASN A 220 -1.77 15.36 4.68
N LEU A 221 -1.18 14.19 4.42
CA LEU A 221 0.11 13.81 4.95
C LEU A 221 1.18 13.78 3.85
N ARG A 222 2.33 14.39 4.13
CA ARG A 222 3.55 14.19 3.36
C ARG A 222 4.72 13.85 4.27
N ILE A 223 5.29 12.67 4.07
CA ILE A 223 6.48 12.19 4.77
C ILE A 223 7.57 11.98 3.73
N SER A 224 8.77 12.51 3.95
CA SER A 224 9.89 12.18 3.07
C SER A 224 10.47 10.83 3.50
N GLU A 225 10.91 10.71 4.75
CA GLU A 225 11.51 9.49 5.28
C GLU A 225 10.98 9.15 6.68
N SER A 226 10.75 7.87 6.95
CA SER A 226 10.54 7.39 8.32
C SER A 226 10.93 5.92 8.54
N GLN A 227 11.56 5.60 9.68
CA GLN A 227 11.84 4.20 9.99
C GLN A 227 10.57 3.42 10.36
N ASN A 228 9.79 3.91 11.32
CA ASN A 228 8.55 3.28 11.77
C ASN A 228 7.39 4.26 11.72
N PHE A 229 6.45 4.03 10.82
CA PHE A 229 5.25 4.84 10.71
C PHE A 229 3.98 4.01 10.92
N ARG A 230 3.10 4.52 11.78
CA ARG A 230 1.73 4.00 11.96
C ARG A 230 0.72 5.12 11.78
N ILE A 231 -0.30 4.86 10.98
CA ILE A 231 -1.46 5.74 10.86
C ILE A 231 -2.75 4.94 10.88
N SER A 232 -3.73 5.41 11.66
CA SER A 232 -5.05 4.77 11.66
C SER A 232 -5.82 5.21 10.41
N GLU A 233 -6.02 6.51 10.22
CA GLU A 233 -6.85 7.03 9.13
C GLU A 233 -6.18 8.17 8.39
N SER A 234 -6.21 8.12 7.06
CA SER A 234 -5.72 9.20 6.21
C SER A 234 -6.52 9.38 4.92
N GLN A 235 -6.90 10.62 4.59
CA GLN A 235 -7.47 10.89 3.26
C GLN A 235 -6.39 10.86 2.16
N ASN A 236 -5.34 11.68 2.26
CA ASN A 236 -4.28 11.74 1.27
C ASN A 236 -2.92 11.51 1.92
N LEU A 237 -2.31 10.38 1.62
CA LEU A 237 -1.02 9.99 2.16
C LEU A 237 0.03 9.87 1.06
N ARG A 238 1.09 10.68 1.16
CA ARG A 238 2.28 10.57 0.32
C ARG A 238 3.49 10.34 1.20
N ILE A 239 4.20 9.25 0.95
CA ILE A 239 5.40 8.88 1.68
C ILE A 239 6.46 8.54 0.65
N SER A 240 7.69 9.02 0.78
CA SER A 240 8.75 8.72 -0.18
C SER A 240 9.46 7.42 0.18
N GLU A 241 9.94 7.30 1.42
CA GLU A 241 10.67 6.14 1.91
C GLU A 241 10.29 5.74 3.35
N PHE A 242 10.24 4.43 3.60
CA PHE A 242 10.12 3.89 4.95
C PHE A 242 10.60 2.45 5.09
N LYS A 243 10.97 2.10 6.33
CA LYS A 243 11.30 0.71 6.68
C LYS A 243 10.06 -0.10 7.08
N ASN A 244 9.23 0.41 7.99
CA ASN A 244 8.02 -0.24 8.47
C ASN A 244 6.83 0.70 8.45
N LEU A 245 5.82 0.40 7.63
CA LEU A 245 4.57 1.13 7.57
C LEU A 245 3.38 0.25 7.89
N ARG A 246 2.53 0.73 8.81
CA ARG A 246 1.19 0.18 9.03
C ARG A 246 0.13 1.27 8.85
N ILE A 247 -0.83 0.98 7.99
CA ILE A 247 -1.98 1.84 7.73
C ILE A 247 -3.23 1.02 8.01
N SER A 248 -4.14 1.51 8.84
CA SER A 248 -5.45 0.87 8.95
C SER A 248 -6.30 1.24 7.74
N GLU A 249 -6.54 2.53 7.49
CA GLU A 249 -7.43 3.00 6.44
C GLU A 249 -6.82 4.18 5.68
N SER A 250 -6.95 4.16 4.34
CA SER A 250 -6.61 5.33 3.52
C SER A 250 -7.45 5.48 2.25
N GLN A 251 -7.80 6.72 1.90
CA GLN A 251 -8.50 7.00 0.65
C GLN A 251 -7.52 7.02 -0.55
N ASN A 252 -6.46 7.81 -0.47
CA ASN A 252 -5.45 7.93 -1.53
C ASN A 252 -4.05 7.76 -0.95
N LEU A 253 -3.38 6.68 -1.34
CA LEU A 253 -2.04 6.36 -0.90
C LEU A 253 -1.07 6.28 -2.08
N ARG A 254 0.04 7.02 -1.98
CA ARG A 254 1.15 6.95 -2.93
C ARG A 254 2.47 6.69 -2.20
N ILE A 255 3.09 5.57 -2.55
CA ILE A 255 4.35 5.10 -1.99
C ILE A 255 5.29 4.75 -3.16
N PRO A 256 6.35 5.53 -3.41
CA PRO A 256 7.41 5.15 -4.33
C PRO A 256 8.13 3.89 -3.85
N GLU A 257 8.64 3.89 -2.63
CA GLU A 257 9.51 2.81 -2.13
C GLU A 257 9.16 2.36 -0.71
N SER A 258 9.32 1.08 -0.44
CA SER A 258 9.01 0.48 0.86
C SER A 258 9.74 -0.84 1.12
N GLN A 259 10.13 -1.09 2.37
CA GLN A 259 10.54 -2.43 2.79
C GLN A 259 9.33 -3.25 3.26
N ASN A 260 8.74 -2.89 4.41
CA ASN A 260 7.60 -3.61 4.99
C ASN A 260 6.34 -2.74 5.00
N LEU A 261 5.35 -3.08 4.18
CA LEU A 261 4.09 -2.36 4.08
C LEU A 261 2.91 -3.26 4.48
N ARG A 262 2.12 -2.81 5.46
CA ARG A 262 0.85 -3.43 5.83
C ARG A 262 -0.28 -2.40 5.75
N ILE A 263 -1.32 -2.75 5.01
CA ILE A 263 -2.51 -1.93 4.82
C ILE A 263 -3.72 -2.81 5.09
N SER A 264 -4.62 -2.39 5.98
CA SER A 264 -5.90 -3.08 6.13
C SER A 264 -6.82 -2.71 4.97
N GLU A 265 -7.12 -1.43 4.78
CA GLU A 265 -8.08 -0.96 3.79
C GLU A 265 -7.56 0.26 3.01
N SER A 266 -7.82 0.27 1.70
CA SER A 266 -7.53 1.41 0.85
C SER A 266 -8.51 1.58 -0.31
N GLN A 267 -8.85 2.81 -0.69
CA GLN A 267 -9.55 3.03 -1.96
C GLN A 267 -8.60 3.06 -3.15
N ASN A 268 -7.60 3.95 -3.14
CA ASN A 268 -6.67 4.13 -4.25
C ASN A 268 -5.22 3.99 -3.78
N LEU A 269 -4.58 2.90 -4.18
CA LEU A 269 -3.20 2.60 -3.83
C LEU A 269 -2.30 2.60 -5.07
N ARG A 270 -1.24 3.41 -5.00
CA ARG A 270 -0.15 3.40 -5.97
C ARG A 270 1.16 3.11 -5.29
N ILE A 271 1.75 1.97 -5.63
CA ILE A 271 3.07 1.54 -5.16
C ILE A 271 3.99 1.41 -6.37
N SER A 272 5.24 1.85 -6.24
CA SER A 272 6.25 1.56 -7.27
C SER A 272 7.08 0.34 -6.84
N GLU A 273 7.63 0.35 -5.63
CA GLU A 273 8.51 -0.72 -5.14
C GLU A 273 8.16 -1.13 -3.70
N SER A 274 8.18 -2.45 -3.45
CA SER A 274 8.00 -3.04 -2.12
C SER A 274 8.69 -4.39 -2.00
N GLN A 275 9.40 -4.64 -0.89
CA GLN A 275 9.96 -5.96 -0.58
C GLN A 275 8.94 -6.92 0.05
N ASP A 276 8.10 -6.43 0.96
CA ASP A 276 7.07 -7.19 1.64
C ASP A 276 5.78 -6.36 1.74
N LEU A 277 4.79 -6.72 0.92
CA LEU A 277 3.49 -6.07 0.88
C LEU A 277 2.39 -6.99 1.39
N ARG A 278 1.60 -6.50 2.35
CA ARG A 278 0.35 -7.11 2.77
C ARG A 278 -0.79 -6.11 2.70
N ILE A 279 -1.80 -6.45 1.93
CA ILE A 279 -3.03 -5.66 1.79
C ILE A 279 -4.20 -6.60 2.11
N SER A 280 -5.06 -6.22 3.06
CA SER A 280 -6.31 -6.98 3.24
C SER A 280 -7.28 -6.62 2.12
N GLU A 281 -7.65 -5.35 2.00
CA GLU A 281 -8.65 -4.90 1.02
C GLU A 281 -8.20 -3.65 0.28
N SER A 282 -8.44 -3.62 -1.04
CA SER A 282 -8.27 -2.41 -1.82
C SER A 282 -9.22 -2.32 -3.03
N GLN A 283 -9.82 -1.17 -3.28
CA GLN A 283 -10.63 -1.00 -4.50
C GLN A 283 -9.75 -0.93 -5.75
N ASN A 284 -8.81 0.02 -5.79
CA ASN A 284 -7.92 0.22 -6.92
C ASN A 284 -6.46 0.14 -6.47
N LEU A 285 -5.76 -0.89 -6.94
CA LEU A 285 -4.33 -1.07 -6.67
C LEU A 285 -3.53 -1.05 -7.97
N ARG A 286 -2.49 -0.22 -7.99
CA ARG A 286 -1.51 -0.18 -9.07
C ARG A 286 -0.12 -0.35 -8.50
N ILE A 287 0.56 -1.40 -8.97
CA ILE A 287 1.97 -1.68 -8.67
C ILE A 287 2.74 -1.54 -10.00
N SER A 288 3.63 -0.56 -10.07
CA SER A 288 4.38 -0.21 -11.29
C SER A 288 5.86 -0.54 -11.14
N LYS A 289 6.47 -1.20 -12.12
CA LYS A 289 7.88 -1.57 -12.16
C LYS A 289 8.72 -0.29 -12.24
N SER A 290 9.70 -0.14 -11.35
CA SER A 290 10.81 0.79 -11.58
C SER A 290 11.94 0.02 -12.28
N GLN A 291 12.79 0.74 -13.02
CA GLN A 291 13.84 0.14 -13.86
C GLN A 291 14.92 -0.65 -13.08
N ILE A 292 14.86 -0.66 -11.74
CA ILE A 292 15.97 -1.07 -10.88
C ILE A 292 15.59 -2.22 -9.91
N SER A 293 14.30 -2.51 -9.66
CA SER A 293 13.93 -3.64 -8.78
C SER A 293 12.51 -4.21 -9.03
N GLU A 294 12.35 -5.51 -8.78
CA GLU A 294 11.04 -6.20 -8.79
C GLU A 294 10.43 -6.21 -7.38
N SER A 295 9.12 -5.97 -7.27
CA SER A 295 8.41 -6.15 -6.00
C SER A 295 8.39 -7.63 -5.61
N GLN A 296 8.68 -7.94 -4.34
CA GLN A 296 8.73 -9.30 -3.82
C GLN A 296 7.59 -9.55 -2.83
N ASN A 297 7.24 -10.83 -2.66
CA ASN A 297 6.36 -11.33 -1.58
C ASN A 297 5.06 -10.55 -1.38
N LEU A 298 4.25 -10.48 -2.42
CA LEU A 298 2.97 -9.77 -2.39
C LEU A 298 1.86 -10.69 -1.87
N ARG A 299 1.16 -10.26 -0.81
CA ARG A 299 -0.07 -10.92 -0.33
C ARG A 299 -1.21 -9.94 -0.32
N ILE A 300 -2.26 -10.25 -1.07
CA ILE A 300 -3.46 -9.42 -1.18
C ILE A 300 -4.66 -10.33 -0.92
N SER A 301 -5.52 -9.99 0.05
CA SER A 301 -6.72 -10.79 0.26
C SER A 301 -7.75 -10.48 -0.83
N GLU A 302 -8.18 -9.23 -0.95
CA GLU A 302 -9.30 -8.86 -1.83
C GLU A 302 -9.06 -7.56 -2.59
N PHE A 303 -9.48 -7.50 -3.86
CA PHE A 303 -9.52 -6.25 -4.64
C PHE A 303 -10.49 -6.26 -5.82
N GLN A 304 -10.84 -5.04 -6.30
CA GLN A 304 -11.72 -4.85 -7.47
C GLN A 304 -11.00 -4.56 -8.79
N ASN A 305 -9.88 -3.85 -8.75
CA ASN A 305 -9.06 -3.54 -9.93
C ASN A 305 -7.58 -3.56 -9.57
N LEU A 306 -6.83 -4.49 -10.16
CA LEU A 306 -5.39 -4.59 -9.94
C LEU A 306 -4.62 -4.60 -11.25
N ARG A 307 -3.60 -3.74 -11.30
CA ARG A 307 -2.56 -3.78 -12.35
C ARG A 307 -1.20 -3.96 -11.72
N ILE A 308 -0.50 -5.02 -12.13
CA ILE A 308 0.88 -5.32 -11.75
C ILE A 308 1.70 -5.44 -13.03
N SER A 309 2.79 -4.69 -13.15
CA SER A 309 3.70 -4.81 -14.29
C SER A 309 4.81 -5.84 -14.08
N GLY A 310 5.13 -6.22 -12.84
CA GLY A 310 6.19 -7.17 -12.52
C GLY A 310 6.19 -7.53 -11.04
N SER A 311 6.30 -8.81 -10.68
CA SER A 311 6.47 -9.25 -9.28
C SER A 311 7.00 -10.67 -9.12
N GLN A 312 7.61 -10.96 -7.97
CA GLN A 312 7.95 -12.32 -7.53
C GLN A 312 7.09 -12.73 -6.33
N ASN A 313 6.62 -13.97 -6.32
CA ASN A 313 5.82 -14.57 -5.25
C ASN A 313 4.55 -13.79 -4.93
N LEU A 314 3.56 -13.85 -5.82
CA LEU A 314 2.26 -13.23 -5.62
C LEU A 314 1.26 -14.25 -5.07
N ARG A 315 0.52 -13.86 -4.02
CA ARG A 315 -0.62 -14.60 -3.50
C ARG A 315 -1.83 -13.70 -3.40
N ILE A 316 -2.91 -14.10 -4.06
CA ILE A 316 -4.19 -13.40 -4.05
C ILE A 316 -5.26 -14.38 -3.56
N SER A 317 -6.11 -13.98 -2.62
CA SER A 317 -7.28 -14.79 -2.26
C SER A 317 -8.37 -14.59 -3.31
N GLU A 318 -8.89 -13.36 -3.43
CA GLU A 318 -10.01 -13.04 -4.31
C GLU A 318 -9.73 -11.79 -5.15
N SER A 319 -10.28 -11.77 -6.37
CA SER A 319 -10.08 -10.65 -7.28
C SER A 319 -11.19 -10.44 -8.29
N GLN A 320 -11.41 -9.17 -8.61
CA GLN A 320 -12.06 -8.75 -9.85
C GLN A 320 -11.04 -7.96 -10.70
N ASN A 321 -11.09 -8.13 -12.01
CA ASN A 321 -10.30 -7.38 -13.01
C ASN A 321 -8.80 -7.28 -12.70
N LEU A 322 -8.11 -8.41 -12.78
CA LEU A 322 -6.66 -8.49 -12.58
C LEU A 322 -5.92 -8.44 -13.92
N ARG A 323 -4.94 -7.53 -14.05
CA ARG A 323 -3.98 -7.52 -15.16
C ARG A 323 -2.56 -7.62 -14.64
N ILE A 324 -1.83 -8.63 -15.10
CA ILE A 324 -0.41 -8.81 -14.79
C ILE A 324 0.38 -8.87 -16.08
N SER A 325 1.44 -8.07 -16.18
CA SER A 325 2.37 -8.16 -17.32
C SER A 325 3.32 -9.33 -17.15
N GLU A 326 4.11 -9.34 -16.06
CA GLU A 326 5.12 -10.38 -15.82
C GLU A 326 5.07 -10.84 -14.36
N TYR A 327 5.28 -12.13 -14.10
CA TYR A 327 5.54 -12.61 -12.74
C TYR A 327 6.24 -13.98 -12.68
N GLN A 328 6.81 -14.25 -11.50
CA GLN A 328 7.30 -15.57 -11.09
C GLN A 328 6.59 -16.05 -9.82
N ASN A 329 6.03 -17.27 -9.85
CA ASN A 329 5.24 -17.90 -8.78
C ASN A 329 4.00 -17.10 -8.37
N PHE A 330 2.87 -17.39 -9.02
CA PHE A 330 1.59 -16.78 -8.67
C PHE A 330 0.59 -17.84 -8.22
N LYS A 331 -0.05 -17.58 -7.09
CA LYS A 331 -1.19 -18.34 -6.61
C LYS A 331 -2.39 -17.42 -6.45
N ILE A 332 -3.51 -17.81 -7.03
CA ILE A 332 -4.80 -17.16 -6.81
C ILE A 332 -5.87 -18.18 -6.48
N SER A 333 -6.66 -17.92 -5.44
CA SER A 333 -7.79 -18.78 -5.11
C SER A 333 -8.95 -18.51 -6.06
N GLU A 334 -9.45 -17.28 -6.12
CA GLU A 334 -10.62 -16.93 -6.93
C GLU A 334 -10.38 -15.66 -7.77
N SER A 335 -10.86 -15.68 -9.01
CA SER A 335 -10.71 -14.53 -9.90
C SER A 335 -11.81 -14.38 -10.93
N GLN A 336 -12.20 -13.12 -11.18
CA GLN A 336 -13.01 -12.73 -12.32
C GLN A 336 -12.21 -11.79 -13.23
N ASN A 337 -12.18 -12.08 -14.54
CA ASN A 337 -11.49 -11.30 -15.57
C ASN A 337 -9.97 -11.17 -15.33
N LEU A 338 -9.27 -12.30 -15.34
CA LEU A 338 -7.81 -12.35 -15.22
C LEU A 338 -7.14 -12.24 -16.59
N ARG A 339 -6.20 -11.31 -16.74
CA ARG A 339 -5.32 -11.19 -17.91
C ARG A 339 -3.86 -11.23 -17.50
N ILE A 340 -3.09 -12.12 -18.10
CA ILE A 340 -1.66 -12.30 -17.86
C ILE A 340 -0.94 -12.26 -19.20
N SER A 341 0.08 -11.42 -19.33
CA SER A 341 0.96 -11.45 -20.51
C SER A 341 1.95 -12.61 -20.39
N GLU A 342 2.79 -12.61 -19.36
CA GLU A 342 3.86 -13.60 -19.19
C GLU A 342 3.89 -14.13 -17.76
N SER A 343 4.20 -15.42 -17.61
CA SER A 343 4.17 -16.07 -16.31
C SER A 343 5.05 -17.32 -16.17
N GLN A 344 5.57 -17.52 -14.97
CA GLN A 344 6.17 -18.78 -14.53
C GLN A 344 5.49 -19.29 -13.26
N ASN A 345 5.12 -20.56 -13.23
CA ASN A 345 4.48 -21.27 -12.12
C ASN A 345 3.19 -20.60 -11.64
N LEU A 346 2.13 -20.76 -12.43
CA LEU A 346 0.79 -20.28 -12.12
C LEU A 346 -0.05 -21.38 -11.49
N ARG A 347 -0.68 -21.07 -10.35
CA ARG A 347 -1.75 -21.89 -9.77
C ARG A 347 -3.00 -21.05 -9.56
N ILE A 348 -4.10 -21.49 -10.16
CA ILE A 348 -5.42 -20.88 -10.04
C ILE A 348 -6.34 -21.96 -9.47
N SER A 349 -7.03 -21.71 -8.36
CA SER A 349 -8.08 -22.63 -7.92
C SER A 349 -9.31 -22.44 -8.79
N GLU A 350 -9.86 -21.23 -8.83
CA GLU A 350 -11.09 -20.89 -9.53
C GLU A 350 -10.95 -19.61 -10.36
N SER A 351 -11.47 -19.62 -11.59
CA SER A 351 -11.46 -18.43 -12.44
C SER A 351 -12.61 -18.35 -13.43
N GLN A 352 -13.09 -17.13 -13.68
CA GLN A 352 -13.95 -16.79 -14.79
C GLN A 352 -13.26 -15.78 -15.72
N ASN A 353 -13.30 -16.02 -17.02
CA ASN A 353 -12.73 -15.16 -18.07
C ASN A 353 -11.22 -14.93 -17.94
N LEU A 354 -10.43 -15.99 -18.12
CA LEU A 354 -8.97 -15.91 -18.09
C LEU A 354 -8.40 -15.75 -19.51
N ARG A 355 -7.41 -14.87 -19.64
CA ARG A 355 -6.57 -14.75 -20.84
C ARG A 355 -5.11 -14.78 -20.45
N ILE A 356 -4.36 -15.68 -21.06
CA ILE A 356 -2.92 -15.81 -20.88
C ILE A 356 -2.25 -15.73 -22.26
N SER A 357 -1.29 -14.83 -22.43
CA SER A 357 -0.45 -14.85 -23.64
C SER A 357 0.55 -15.99 -23.53
N GLU A 358 1.43 -15.97 -22.53
CA GLU A 358 2.49 -16.96 -22.36
C GLU A 358 2.61 -17.46 -20.92
N SER A 359 2.86 -18.77 -20.76
CA SER A 359 3.08 -19.37 -19.44
C SER A 359 4.01 -20.58 -19.45
N GLN A 360 4.80 -20.70 -18.38
CA GLN A 360 5.52 -21.92 -18.02
C GLN A 360 4.90 -22.51 -16.75
N ASN A 361 4.40 -23.75 -16.82
CA ASN A 361 3.73 -24.46 -15.72
C ASN A 361 2.47 -23.75 -15.20
N LEU A 362 1.34 -24.05 -15.84
CA LEU A 362 0.03 -23.56 -15.47
C LEU A 362 -0.82 -24.71 -14.89
N ARG A 363 -1.34 -24.50 -13.68
CA ARG A 363 -2.32 -25.38 -13.04
C ARG A 363 -3.60 -24.62 -12.73
N ILE A 364 -4.73 -25.17 -13.16
CA ILE A 364 -6.05 -24.60 -12.91
C ILE A 364 -6.95 -25.72 -12.35
N SER A 365 -7.61 -25.52 -11.22
CA SER A 365 -8.57 -26.52 -10.73
C SER A 365 -9.89 -26.40 -11.49
N GLU A 366 -10.58 -25.28 -11.36
CA GLU A 366 -11.92 -25.06 -11.90
C GLU A 366 -12.02 -23.72 -12.61
N SER A 367 -12.74 -23.69 -13.74
CA SER A 367 -12.55 -22.59 -14.65
C SER A 367 -13.70 -22.43 -15.68
N GLN A 368 -14.16 -21.19 -15.94
CA GLN A 368 -15.03 -20.84 -17.09
C GLN A 368 -14.46 -19.78 -18.07
N ASN A 369 -14.53 -20.06 -19.38
CA ASN A 369 -14.11 -19.21 -20.53
C ASN A 369 -12.63 -18.80 -20.56
N PHE A 370 -11.80 -19.58 -21.27
CA PHE A 370 -10.34 -19.41 -21.31
C PHE A 370 -9.82 -19.18 -22.72
N ARG A 371 -8.79 -18.34 -22.81
CA ARG A 371 -7.89 -18.28 -23.97
C ARG A 371 -6.46 -18.28 -23.50
N ILE A 372 -5.69 -19.24 -23.96
CA ILE A 372 -4.26 -19.34 -23.71
C ILE A 372 -3.58 -19.35 -25.07
N SER A 373 -2.66 -18.42 -25.32
CA SER A 373 -1.93 -18.44 -26.60
C SER A 373 -0.88 -19.55 -26.52
N GLU A 374 0.01 -19.48 -25.52
CA GLU A 374 1.09 -20.45 -25.35
C GLU A 374 1.22 -20.92 -23.90
N SER A 375 1.38 -22.23 -23.71
CA SER A 375 1.72 -22.82 -22.41
C SER A 375 2.55 -24.08 -22.52
N GLN A 376 3.76 -24.09 -21.94
CA GLN A 376 4.64 -25.26 -22.01
C GLN A 376 4.05 -26.51 -21.34
N ASN A 377 3.50 -26.33 -20.13
CA ASN A 377 2.93 -27.40 -19.31
C ASN A 377 1.62 -26.90 -18.71
N LEU A 378 0.51 -27.47 -19.16
CA LEU A 378 -0.83 -27.10 -18.73
C LEU A 378 -1.55 -28.28 -18.09
N GLN A 379 -2.04 -28.07 -16.87
CA GLN A 379 -2.87 -29.02 -16.13
C GLN A 379 -4.17 -28.33 -15.73
N ILE A 380 -5.30 -28.91 -16.12
CA ILE A 380 -6.63 -28.40 -15.77
C ILE A 380 -7.46 -29.55 -15.24
N SER A 381 -8.08 -29.40 -14.06
CA SER A 381 -9.02 -30.42 -13.57
C SER A 381 -10.34 -30.30 -14.33
N GLU A 382 -10.98 -29.13 -14.27
CA GLU A 382 -12.32 -28.90 -14.82
C GLU A 382 -12.40 -27.56 -15.57
N PHE A 383 -13.05 -27.57 -16.75
CA PHE A 383 -13.36 -26.31 -17.44
C PHE A 383 -14.60 -26.32 -18.35
N GLN A 384 -15.15 -25.12 -18.52
CA GLN A 384 -16.11 -24.81 -19.58
C GLN A 384 -15.51 -23.81 -20.57
N ASN A 385 -15.42 -24.19 -21.85
CA ASN A 385 -14.88 -23.40 -22.97
C ASN A 385 -13.40 -23.01 -22.84
N LEU A 386 -12.52 -23.77 -23.47
CA LEU A 386 -11.08 -23.49 -23.52
C LEU A 386 -10.60 -23.41 -24.97
N ARG A 387 -9.83 -22.36 -25.27
CA ARG A 387 -9.06 -22.24 -26.51
C ARG A 387 -7.57 -22.14 -26.20
N ILE A 388 -6.78 -22.97 -26.84
CA ILE A 388 -5.32 -22.98 -26.75
C ILE A 388 -4.75 -22.87 -28.17
N SER A 389 -3.82 -21.95 -28.41
CA SER A 389 -3.08 -21.97 -29.68
C SER A 389 -2.03 -23.08 -29.61
N GLU A 390 -1.10 -23.01 -28.66
CA GLU A 390 0.02 -23.94 -28.56
C GLU A 390 0.23 -24.44 -27.12
N SER A 391 0.35 -25.76 -26.96
CA SER A 391 0.82 -26.34 -25.70
C SER A 391 1.50 -27.69 -25.90
N PRO A 392 2.83 -27.80 -25.71
CA PRO A 392 3.55 -29.06 -25.82
C PRO A 392 2.96 -30.16 -24.92
N ASN A 393 2.62 -29.85 -23.66
CA ASN A 393 2.12 -30.83 -22.71
C ASN A 393 0.83 -30.35 -22.05
N LEU A 394 -0.27 -31.04 -22.35
CA LEU A 394 -1.59 -30.73 -21.81
C LEU A 394 -2.23 -31.95 -21.16
N ARG A 395 -2.70 -31.76 -19.92
CA ARG A 395 -3.50 -32.74 -19.17
C ARG A 395 -4.79 -32.11 -18.70
N ILE A 396 -5.90 -32.75 -19.03
CA ILE A 396 -7.26 -32.33 -18.67
C ILE A 396 -7.97 -33.53 -18.05
N SER A 397 -8.60 -33.36 -16.90
CA SER A 397 -9.50 -34.39 -16.36
C SER A 397 -10.85 -34.30 -17.06
N GLU A 398 -11.58 -33.21 -16.85
CA GLU A 398 -12.95 -33.02 -17.34
C GLU A 398 -13.11 -31.69 -18.07
N SER A 399 -13.95 -31.69 -19.11
CA SER A 399 -14.19 -30.49 -19.92
C SER A 399 -15.49 -30.56 -20.70
N GLN A 400 -16.00 -29.41 -21.16
CA GLN A 400 -17.18 -29.36 -22.06
C GLN A 400 -16.87 -28.99 -23.52
N ASN A 401 -15.99 -28.02 -23.76
CA ASN A 401 -15.69 -27.50 -25.10
C ASN A 401 -14.22 -27.09 -25.21
N LEU A 402 -13.43 -27.85 -25.98
CA LEU A 402 -12.00 -27.61 -26.15
C LEU A 402 -11.65 -27.35 -27.62
N GLN A 403 -10.84 -26.31 -27.85
CA GLN A 403 -10.21 -26.04 -29.14
C GLN A 403 -8.71 -25.89 -28.93
N ILE A 404 -7.91 -26.71 -29.62
CA ILE A 404 -6.44 -26.65 -29.55
C ILE A 404 -5.87 -26.65 -30.96
N SER A 405 -4.91 -25.77 -31.23
CA SER A 405 -4.31 -25.65 -32.57
C SER A 405 -3.06 -26.51 -32.74
N GLU A 406 -2.16 -26.55 -31.75
CA GLU A 406 -0.91 -27.30 -31.79
C GLU A 406 -0.53 -27.90 -30.42
N PHE A 407 -0.11 -29.18 -30.39
CA PHE A 407 0.46 -29.83 -29.19
C PHE A 407 1.33 -31.05 -29.48
N GLN A 408 2.19 -31.44 -28.52
CA GLN A 408 2.95 -32.70 -28.59
C GLN A 408 2.25 -33.84 -27.84
N ASN A 409 1.82 -33.60 -26.61
CA ASN A 409 1.24 -34.61 -25.73
C ASN A 409 -0.06 -34.10 -25.09
N LEU A 410 -1.18 -34.72 -25.45
CA LEU A 410 -2.49 -34.42 -24.88
C LEU A 410 -3.09 -35.65 -24.20
N ARG A 411 -3.51 -35.48 -22.95
CA ARG A 411 -4.33 -36.44 -22.20
C ARG A 411 -5.61 -35.78 -21.72
N ILE A 412 -6.74 -36.39 -22.06
CA ILE A 412 -8.08 -35.96 -21.64
C ILE A 412 -8.79 -37.19 -21.08
N SER A 413 -9.36 -37.11 -19.87
CA SER A 413 -10.23 -38.19 -19.40
C SER A 413 -11.60 -38.07 -20.06
N GLU A 414 -12.28 -36.94 -19.85
CA GLU A 414 -13.65 -36.74 -20.33
C GLU A 414 -13.83 -35.39 -21.04
N SER A 415 -14.43 -35.42 -22.24
CA SER A 415 -14.84 -34.21 -22.93
C SER A 415 -15.92 -34.46 -23.99
N PRO A 416 -17.12 -33.85 -23.92
CA PRO A 416 -18.15 -34.04 -24.92
C PRO A 416 -17.78 -33.38 -26.26
N ASN A 417 -17.09 -32.23 -26.30
CA ASN A 417 -16.80 -31.56 -27.57
C ASN A 417 -15.34 -31.11 -27.71
N LEU A 418 -14.66 -31.70 -28.69
CA LEU A 418 -13.24 -31.50 -28.95
C LEU A 418 -12.99 -31.09 -30.40
N ARG A 419 -12.19 -30.05 -30.60
CA ARG A 419 -11.61 -29.70 -31.91
C ARG A 419 -10.11 -29.53 -31.78
N ILE A 420 -9.37 -30.28 -32.55
CA ILE A 420 -7.92 -30.33 -32.50
C ILE A 420 -7.36 -30.24 -33.92
N SER A 421 -6.32 -29.44 -34.12
CA SER A 421 -5.42 -29.53 -35.27
C SER A 421 -4.01 -29.90 -34.80
N GLU A 422 -3.18 -30.39 -35.72
CA GLU A 422 -1.71 -30.49 -35.63
C GLU A 422 -1.14 -31.04 -34.30
N SER A 423 -0.95 -32.37 -34.25
CA SER A 423 -0.47 -33.02 -33.02
C SER A 423 0.39 -34.27 -33.19
N GLN A 424 1.14 -34.64 -32.14
CA GLN A 424 1.89 -35.89 -32.13
C GLN A 424 1.14 -37.02 -31.40
N ASN A 425 0.88 -36.86 -30.10
CA ASN A 425 0.34 -37.92 -29.25
C ASN A 425 -0.94 -37.49 -28.54
N LEU A 426 -2.04 -38.16 -28.85
CA LEU A 426 -3.34 -37.93 -28.23
C LEU A 426 -3.87 -39.18 -27.52
N ARG A 427 -4.29 -39.01 -26.27
CA ARG A 427 -5.03 -40.02 -25.49
C ARG A 427 -6.31 -39.40 -24.94
N ILE A 428 -7.45 -39.98 -25.28
CA ILE A 428 -8.76 -39.56 -24.77
C ILE A 428 -9.49 -40.80 -24.27
N SER A 429 -10.03 -40.79 -23.05
CA SER A 429 -10.84 -41.91 -22.57
C SER A 429 -12.25 -41.84 -23.16
N GLU A 430 -12.96 -40.73 -22.95
CA GLU A 430 -14.37 -40.59 -23.33
C GLU A 430 -14.69 -39.24 -24.01
N PHE A 431 -15.46 -39.29 -25.11
CA PHE A 431 -16.00 -38.08 -25.75
C PHE A 431 -17.29 -38.32 -26.57
N GLN A 432 -18.06 -37.25 -26.80
CA GLN A 432 -19.24 -37.31 -27.69
C GLN A 432 -18.92 -36.91 -29.13
N ASN A 433 -18.25 -35.77 -29.33
CA ASN A 433 -17.95 -35.20 -30.64
C ASN A 433 -16.48 -34.76 -30.72
N LEU A 434 -15.72 -35.40 -31.59
CA LEU A 434 -14.31 -35.07 -31.81
C LEU A 434 -14.05 -34.79 -33.28
N ARG A 435 -13.39 -33.66 -33.56
CA ARG A 435 -12.83 -33.33 -34.87
C ARG A 435 -11.33 -33.16 -34.74
N ILE A 436 -10.57 -33.95 -35.50
CA ILE A 436 -9.10 -33.88 -35.50
C ILE A 436 -8.58 -33.84 -36.93
N SER A 437 -7.58 -33.01 -37.17
CA SER A 437 -6.80 -33.01 -38.42
C SER A 437 -5.30 -32.98 -38.12
N GLY A 438 -4.50 -33.79 -38.82
CA GLY A 438 -3.04 -33.73 -38.78
C GLY A 438 -2.44 -34.27 -37.47
N PHE A 439 -2.40 -35.61 -37.30
CA PHE A 439 -1.77 -36.20 -36.12
C PHE A 439 -0.96 -37.47 -36.38
N GLN A 440 -0.01 -37.80 -35.50
CA GLN A 440 0.79 -39.04 -35.62
C GLN A 440 0.14 -40.24 -34.92
N ASN A 441 -0.18 -40.12 -33.63
CA ASN A 441 -0.64 -41.23 -32.79
C ASN A 441 -1.90 -40.87 -32.00
N LEU A 442 -2.97 -41.64 -32.17
CA LEU A 442 -4.23 -41.48 -31.44
C LEU A 442 -4.65 -42.79 -30.76
N ARG A 443 -4.96 -42.71 -29.47
CA ARG A 443 -5.61 -43.76 -28.68
C ARG A 443 -6.90 -43.24 -28.07
N ILE A 444 -7.99 -43.94 -28.33
CA ILE A 444 -9.31 -43.62 -27.82
C ILE A 444 -9.94 -44.88 -27.23
N SER A 445 -10.58 -44.77 -26.06
CA SER A 445 -11.32 -45.87 -25.45
C SER A 445 -12.76 -45.92 -25.96
N GLU A 446 -13.56 -44.87 -25.73
CA GLU A 446 -15.01 -44.85 -26.01
C GLU A 446 -15.46 -43.52 -26.64
N PHE A 447 -16.32 -43.58 -27.67
CA PHE A 447 -16.93 -42.38 -28.26
C PHE A 447 -18.21 -42.59 -29.09
N GLN A 448 -18.96 -41.49 -29.28
CA GLN A 448 -20.13 -41.44 -30.16
C GLN A 448 -19.81 -41.02 -31.61
N ASN A 449 -19.26 -39.82 -31.82
CA ASN A 449 -19.03 -39.24 -33.14
C ASN A 449 -17.58 -38.77 -33.33
N LEU A 450 -16.90 -39.32 -34.34
CA LEU A 450 -15.53 -38.96 -34.66
C LEU A 450 -15.37 -38.61 -36.14
N ARG A 451 -14.74 -37.45 -36.40
CA ARG A 451 -14.28 -37.04 -37.74
C ARG A 451 -12.79 -36.80 -37.71
N ILE A 452 -12.06 -37.51 -38.56
CA ILE A 452 -10.61 -37.46 -38.62
C ILE A 452 -10.14 -37.30 -40.07
N SER A 453 -9.09 -36.50 -40.27
CA SER A 453 -8.33 -36.44 -41.52
C SER A 453 -6.80 -36.38 -41.27
N GLY A 454 -6.02 -37.08 -42.11
CA GLY A 454 -4.55 -36.95 -42.15
C GLY A 454 -3.82 -37.48 -40.91
N PHE A 455 -3.65 -38.80 -40.81
CA PHE A 455 -2.94 -39.44 -39.69
C PHE A 455 -2.15 -40.71 -40.04
N GLN A 456 -1.19 -41.06 -39.17
CA GLN A 456 -0.36 -42.27 -39.33
C GLN A 456 -0.90 -43.50 -38.60
N ASN A 457 -1.14 -43.40 -37.28
CA ASN A 457 -1.50 -44.55 -36.43
C ASN A 457 -2.74 -44.25 -35.57
N LEU A 458 -3.73 -45.14 -35.68
CA LEU A 458 -4.97 -45.06 -34.89
C LEU A 458 -5.31 -46.40 -34.25
N ARG A 459 -5.64 -46.38 -32.95
CA ARG A 459 -6.21 -47.53 -32.22
C ARG A 459 -7.48 -47.10 -31.50
N ILE A 460 -8.56 -47.82 -31.77
CA ILE A 460 -9.88 -47.59 -31.19
C ILE A 460 -10.42 -48.93 -30.70
N SER A 461 -10.98 -48.96 -29.49
CA SER A 461 -11.72 -50.11 -28.94
C SER A 461 -13.14 -50.17 -29.50
N GLU A 462 -14.00 -49.21 -29.17
CA GLU A 462 -15.45 -49.27 -29.47
C GLU A 462 -16.00 -47.92 -29.94
N PHE A 463 -16.93 -47.90 -30.90
CA PHE A 463 -17.58 -46.67 -31.37
C PHE A 463 -18.91 -46.83 -32.15
N GLN A 464 -19.68 -45.74 -32.20
CA GLN A 464 -20.97 -45.65 -32.91
C GLN A 464 -20.95 -45.03 -34.32
N ASN A 465 -20.19 -43.96 -34.55
CA ASN A 465 -20.12 -43.29 -35.86
C ASN A 465 -18.72 -42.74 -36.13
N LEU A 466 -18.09 -43.21 -37.21
CA LEU A 466 -16.74 -42.79 -37.59
C LEU A 466 -16.66 -42.39 -39.06
N ARG A 467 -16.10 -41.20 -39.33
CA ARG A 467 -15.71 -40.76 -40.68
C ARG A 467 -14.21 -40.47 -40.72
N ILE A 468 -13.54 -41.11 -41.66
CA ILE A 468 -12.09 -40.99 -41.86
C ILE A 468 -11.78 -40.68 -43.33
N SER A 469 -10.83 -39.77 -43.55
CA SER A 469 -10.17 -39.55 -44.85
C SER A 469 -8.65 -39.62 -44.69
N GLU A 470 -7.98 -40.36 -45.58
CA GLU A 470 -6.51 -40.47 -45.73
C GLU A 470 -5.73 -41.02 -44.51
N TYR A 471 -5.31 -42.29 -44.55
CA TYR A 471 -4.49 -42.92 -43.48
C TYR A 471 -3.60 -44.11 -43.90
N GLN A 472 -2.60 -44.43 -43.07
CA GLN A 472 -1.60 -45.48 -43.34
C GLN A 472 -1.70 -46.78 -42.50
N ASN A 473 -2.13 -46.72 -41.23
CA ASN A 473 -2.26 -47.91 -40.36
C ASN A 473 -3.40 -47.77 -39.36
N PHE A 474 -4.39 -48.68 -39.42
CA PHE A 474 -5.58 -48.57 -38.57
C PHE A 474 -6.06 -49.93 -38.03
N LYS A 475 -6.32 -50.00 -36.71
CA LYS A 475 -6.90 -51.17 -36.04
C LYS A 475 -8.14 -50.78 -35.22
N ILE A 476 -9.23 -51.51 -35.45
CA ILE A 476 -10.50 -51.40 -34.73
C ILE A 476 -10.85 -52.76 -34.10
N SER A 477 -11.32 -52.76 -32.86
CA SER A 477 -11.96 -53.95 -32.28
C SER A 477 -13.40 -54.04 -32.75
N GLU A 478 -14.27 -53.10 -32.38
CA GLU A 478 -15.71 -53.14 -32.70
C GLU A 478 -16.20 -51.80 -33.27
N SER A 479 -17.19 -51.84 -34.17
CA SER A 479 -17.72 -50.64 -34.82
C SER A 479 -19.19 -50.73 -35.26
N GLN A 480 -19.89 -49.61 -35.08
CA GLN A 480 -21.15 -49.33 -35.77
C GLN A 480 -20.91 -48.15 -36.74
N ASN A 481 -21.47 -48.19 -37.95
CA ASN A 481 -21.40 -47.12 -38.97
C ASN A 481 -20.00 -46.50 -39.24
N LEU A 482 -19.13 -47.21 -39.94
CA LEU A 482 -17.82 -46.74 -40.38
C LEU A 482 -17.84 -46.28 -41.85
N ARG A 483 -17.37 -45.05 -42.11
CA ARG A 483 -17.12 -44.54 -43.48
C ARG A 483 -15.67 -44.12 -43.64
N ILE A 484 -15.03 -44.64 -44.68
CA ILE A 484 -13.63 -44.38 -45.03
C ILE A 484 -13.55 -43.94 -46.49
N SER A 485 -12.88 -42.82 -46.76
CA SER A 485 -12.57 -42.41 -48.14
C SER A 485 -11.39 -43.21 -48.70
N GLU A 486 -10.23 -43.13 -48.05
CA GLU A 486 -8.99 -43.77 -48.51
C GLU A 486 -8.26 -44.42 -47.34
N SER A 487 -7.61 -45.56 -47.59
CA SER A 487 -6.98 -46.36 -46.53
C SER A 487 -5.81 -47.23 -46.98
N GLN A 488 -4.79 -47.34 -46.13
CA GLN A 488 -3.77 -48.40 -46.19
C GLN A 488 -3.73 -49.17 -44.86
N ASN A 489 -3.51 -50.49 -44.92
CA ASN A 489 -3.38 -51.42 -43.79
C ASN A 489 -4.50 -51.31 -42.73
N LEU A 490 -5.73 -51.63 -43.12
CA LEU A 490 -6.89 -51.63 -42.23
C LEU A 490 -7.14 -53.02 -41.61
N ARG A 491 -7.31 -53.09 -40.29
CA ARG A 491 -7.76 -54.30 -39.58
C ARG A 491 -8.98 -54.00 -38.71
N ILE A 492 -10.06 -54.76 -38.91
CA ILE A 492 -11.31 -54.64 -38.16
C ILE A 492 -11.66 -56.02 -37.61
N SER A 493 -11.92 -56.15 -36.31
CA SER A 493 -12.45 -57.41 -35.78
C SER A 493 -13.95 -57.52 -36.10
N GLU A 494 -14.77 -56.54 -35.73
CA GLU A 494 -16.22 -56.57 -35.95
C GLU A 494 -16.81 -55.22 -36.46
N SER A 495 -17.76 -55.27 -37.40
CA SER A 495 -18.44 -54.08 -37.93
C SER A 495 -19.88 -54.30 -38.42
N GLN A 496 -20.85 -53.52 -37.93
CA GLN A 496 -22.24 -53.62 -38.43
C GLN A 496 -22.47 -52.93 -39.79
N ASN A 497 -21.89 -51.75 -40.04
CA ASN A 497 -22.13 -50.98 -41.27
C ASN A 497 -20.84 -50.31 -41.77
N LEU A 498 -20.19 -50.89 -42.78
CA LEU A 498 -18.91 -50.44 -43.31
C LEU A 498 -19.04 -49.94 -44.75
N ARG A 499 -18.58 -48.71 -45.00
CA ARG A 499 -18.41 -48.14 -46.35
C ARG A 499 -16.98 -47.66 -46.57
N ILE A 500 -16.34 -48.14 -47.62
CA ILE A 500 -14.97 -47.78 -47.99
C ILE A 500 -14.96 -47.38 -49.46
N SER A 501 -14.44 -46.20 -49.79
CA SER A 501 -14.24 -45.83 -51.20
C SER A 501 -12.98 -46.53 -51.75
N GLU A 502 -11.82 -46.36 -51.12
CA GLU A 502 -10.57 -46.98 -51.56
C GLU A 502 -9.78 -47.61 -50.40
N SER A 503 -9.20 -48.81 -50.62
CA SER A 503 -8.36 -49.49 -49.62
C SER A 503 -7.20 -50.31 -50.19
N GLN A 504 -6.08 -50.33 -49.47
CA GLN A 504 -4.97 -51.25 -49.67
C GLN A 504 -4.73 -52.06 -48.38
N ASN A 505 -4.66 -53.38 -48.48
CA ASN A 505 -4.46 -54.34 -47.38
C ASN A 505 -5.56 -54.28 -46.29
N LEU A 506 -6.78 -54.70 -46.64
CA LEU A 506 -7.92 -54.75 -45.72
C LEU A 506 -8.08 -56.15 -45.10
N ARG A 507 -8.17 -56.23 -43.77
CA ARG A 507 -8.54 -57.44 -43.04
C ARG A 507 -9.77 -57.20 -42.16
N ILE A 508 -10.79 -58.04 -42.30
CA ILE A 508 -12.02 -57.96 -41.50
C ILE A 508 -12.34 -59.36 -40.98
N SER A 509 -12.66 -59.51 -39.69
CA SER A 509 -13.10 -60.81 -39.15
C SER A 509 -14.60 -61.02 -39.34
N GLU A 510 -15.42 -60.10 -38.82
CA GLU A 510 -16.90 -60.19 -38.81
C GLU A 510 -17.56 -58.88 -39.28
N PHE A 511 -18.65 -58.98 -40.06
CA PHE A 511 -19.44 -57.82 -40.48
C PHE A 511 -20.90 -58.15 -40.83
N GLN A 512 -21.81 -57.17 -40.71
CA GLN A 512 -23.21 -57.29 -41.19
C GLN A 512 -23.43 -56.67 -42.57
N ASN A 513 -23.08 -55.39 -42.77
CA ASN A 513 -23.25 -54.68 -44.04
C ASN A 513 -21.94 -54.06 -44.53
N LEU A 514 -21.46 -54.48 -45.70
CA LEU A 514 -20.20 -54.05 -46.30
C LEU A 514 -20.42 -53.44 -47.69
N ARG A 515 -19.86 -52.25 -47.95
CA ARG A 515 -19.72 -51.66 -49.30
C ARG A 515 -18.30 -51.16 -49.50
N ILE A 516 -17.66 -51.63 -50.57
CA ILE A 516 -16.32 -51.23 -50.96
C ILE A 516 -16.36 -50.85 -52.45
N SER A 517 -15.89 -49.65 -52.81
CA SER A 517 -15.80 -49.25 -54.22
C SER A 517 -14.54 -49.84 -54.87
N GLU A 518 -13.36 -49.68 -54.25
CA GLU A 518 -12.09 -50.23 -54.74
C GLU A 518 -11.23 -50.79 -53.60
N SER A 519 -10.60 -51.96 -53.81
CA SER A 519 -9.71 -52.59 -52.83
C SER A 519 -8.59 -53.41 -53.47
N GLN A 520 -7.39 -53.32 -52.89
CA GLN A 520 -6.24 -54.16 -53.17
C GLN A 520 -5.90 -54.98 -51.91
N ASN A 521 -5.78 -56.31 -52.03
CA ASN A 521 -5.48 -57.25 -50.92
C ASN A 521 -6.52 -57.30 -49.78
N LEU A 522 -7.74 -57.75 -50.08
CA LEU A 522 -8.80 -58.02 -49.11
C LEU A 522 -8.67 -59.43 -48.49
N ARG A 523 -8.79 -59.56 -47.16
CA ARG A 523 -8.94 -60.83 -46.44
C ARG A 523 -10.10 -60.79 -45.44
N ILE A 524 -11.04 -61.72 -45.57
CA ILE A 524 -12.18 -61.91 -44.65
C ILE A 524 -11.97 -63.23 -43.91
N LEU A 525 -12.04 -63.24 -42.58
CA LEU A 525 -11.69 -64.42 -41.76
C LEU A 525 -12.89 -65.32 -41.41
N GLU A 526 -14.10 -64.80 -41.16
CA GLU A 526 -15.29 -65.64 -40.94
C GLU A 526 -16.56 -65.07 -41.60
N PHE A 527 -17.37 -65.95 -42.22
CA PHE A 527 -18.64 -65.60 -42.88
C PHE A 527 -19.75 -66.46 -42.25
N GLN A 528 -20.56 -65.89 -41.35
CA GLN A 528 -21.77 -66.57 -40.88
C GLN A 528 -22.90 -66.35 -41.89
N ILE A 529 -23.24 -67.40 -42.63
CA ILE A 529 -24.48 -67.48 -43.38
C ILE A 529 -25.60 -67.76 -42.38
N GLU A 530 -26.42 -66.77 -42.04
CA GLU A 530 -27.75 -67.04 -41.49
C GLU A 530 -28.56 -67.77 -42.57
N LYS A 531 -28.71 -69.09 -42.40
CA LYS A 531 -29.71 -69.84 -43.17
C LYS A 531 -31.10 -69.41 -42.71
N PRO A 532 -32.03 -69.08 -43.63
CA PRO A 532 -33.40 -68.79 -43.22
C PRO A 532 -34.03 -70.08 -42.66
N LYS A 533 -34.49 -70.04 -41.41
CA LYS A 533 -35.41 -71.06 -40.89
C LYS A 533 -36.69 -71.00 -41.72
N LYS A 534 -36.97 -72.05 -42.49
CA LYS A 534 -38.30 -72.27 -43.08
C LYS A 534 -39.23 -72.74 -41.96
N THR A 535 -40.30 -71.96 -41.77
CA THR A 535 -41.55 -72.18 -40.99
C THR A 535 -41.41 -72.66 -39.56
#